data_AF-A0A5P8K459-F1
#
_entry.id   AF-A0A5P8K459-F1
#
_cell.length_a   1.000
_cell.length_b   1.000
_cell.length_c   1.000
_cell.angle_alpha   90.00
_cell.angle_beta   90.00
_cell.angle_gamma   90.00
#
_symmetry.space_group_name_H-M   'P 1'
#
loop_
_entity.id
_entity.type
_entity.pdbx_description
1 polymer ?
#
loop_
_entity_poly.entity_id
_entity_poly.type
_entity_poly.pdbx_seq_one_letter_code
_entity_poly.pdbx_strand_id
1 'polypeptide(L)'
;MTAYTPLNGLPYPQPTDTADLPLHLQSLAEGVDGRSVMRFGTAAQRDTVVTTPARGMVAWLDTPGQLTHHTGAGWLPVGAVPVFLYNNDAGTTTSTTPAETLTGAVGDPVVAAFTAPTTGRVIVTVGCWMHNSVAANGYMGATIRKVSDGSVYLASTIDRAANVYNTDRSSVTSQFLVTGLAPGTVYSATPTYWSSVATPTANTVAYDNRFIRVDPVH
;
A
#
# COMPACT_ATOMS: atom_id res chain seq x y z
N MET A 1 -39.59 -4.76 28.47
CA MET A 1 -38.15 -5.13 28.36
C MET A 1 -37.88 -5.19 26.87
N THR A 2 -36.99 -4.35 26.34
CA THR A 2 -36.69 -4.31 24.90
C THR A 2 -36.09 -5.66 24.45
N ALA A 3 -36.68 -6.27 23.43
CA ALA A 3 -36.15 -7.49 22.82
C ALA A 3 -35.31 -7.16 21.59
N TYR A 4 -34.38 -8.05 21.24
CA TYR A 4 -33.39 -7.83 20.18
C TYR A 4 -33.30 -9.01 19.22
N THR A 5 -33.12 -8.72 17.93
CA THR A 5 -32.90 -9.79 16.94
C THR A 5 -31.63 -10.58 17.25
N PRO A 6 -31.60 -11.90 17.07
CA PRO A 6 -30.49 -12.74 17.52
C PRO A 6 -29.19 -12.51 16.75
N LEU A 7 -29.28 -12.14 15.46
CA LEU A 7 -28.11 -11.96 14.61
C LEU A 7 -27.48 -10.58 14.78
N ASN A 8 -28.29 -9.53 14.68
CA ASN A 8 -27.80 -8.16 14.62
C ASN A 8 -28.09 -7.37 15.89
N GLY A 9 -28.88 -7.87 16.84
CA GLY A 9 -29.22 -7.13 18.04
C GLY A 9 -30.07 -5.88 17.76
N LEU A 10 -30.97 -5.94 16.75
CA LEU A 10 -31.85 -4.83 16.42
C LEU A 10 -33.07 -4.82 17.36
N PRO A 11 -33.44 -3.66 17.95
CA PRO A 11 -34.61 -3.59 18.82
C PRO A 11 -35.88 -3.88 18.01
N TYR A 12 -36.81 -4.62 18.59
CA TYR A 12 -38.13 -4.82 18.00
C TYR A 12 -39.23 -4.86 19.08
N PRO A 13 -40.45 -4.38 18.76
CA PRO A 13 -41.54 -4.30 19.74
C PRO A 13 -41.94 -5.66 20.29
N GLN A 14 -42.29 -5.71 21.57
CA GLN A 14 -42.92 -6.85 22.24
C GLN A 14 -44.42 -6.60 22.49
N PRO A 15 -45.23 -7.67 22.60
CA PRO A 15 -46.66 -7.52 22.92
C PRO A 15 -46.95 -6.78 24.23
N THR A 16 -45.97 -6.72 25.14
CA THR A 16 -46.07 -6.04 26.44
C THR A 16 -45.56 -4.60 26.44
N ASP A 17 -45.00 -4.12 25.33
CA ASP A 17 -44.51 -2.75 25.23
C ASP A 17 -45.66 -1.74 25.06
N THR A 18 -45.43 -0.50 25.48
CA THR A 18 -46.41 0.60 25.28
C THR A 18 -46.63 0.85 23.79
N ALA A 19 -47.86 1.14 23.41
CA ALA A 19 -48.22 1.41 22.01
C ALA A 19 -47.71 2.80 21.56
N ASP A 20 -46.41 2.90 21.28
CA ASP A 20 -45.73 4.09 20.76
C ASP A 20 -44.97 3.74 19.46
N LEU A 21 -45.70 3.76 18.35
CA LEU A 21 -45.13 3.45 17.03
C LEU A 21 -44.00 4.40 16.62
N PRO A 22 -44.10 5.73 16.81
CA PRO A 22 -42.98 6.64 16.55
C PRO A 22 -41.69 6.23 17.27
N LEU A 23 -41.76 5.94 18.58
CA LEU A 23 -40.58 5.54 19.35
C LEU A 23 -39.98 4.21 18.88
N HIS A 24 -40.84 3.23 18.56
CA HIS A 24 -40.41 1.93 18.07
C HIS A 24 -39.70 2.03 16.70
N LEU A 25 -40.24 2.83 15.78
CA LEU A 25 -39.64 3.07 14.47
C LEU A 25 -38.31 3.84 14.59
N GLN A 26 -38.26 4.86 15.45
CA GLN A 26 -37.03 5.59 15.72
C GLN A 26 -35.93 4.67 16.25
N SER A 27 -36.24 3.85 17.27
CA SER A 27 -35.28 2.92 17.87
C SER A 27 -34.74 1.90 16.86
N LEU A 28 -35.60 1.39 15.98
CA LEU A 28 -35.19 0.49 14.90
C LEU A 28 -34.30 1.22 13.88
N ALA A 29 -34.67 2.43 13.47
CA ALA A 29 -33.90 3.24 12.52
C ALA A 29 -32.49 3.53 13.06
N GLU A 30 -32.37 3.96 14.31
CA GLU A 30 -31.08 4.16 14.99
C GLU A 30 -30.26 2.87 15.07
N GLY A 31 -30.92 1.73 15.31
CA GLY A 31 -30.27 0.42 15.26
C GLY A 31 -29.74 0.06 13.86
N VAL A 32 -30.51 0.32 12.80
CA VAL A 32 -30.10 -0.01 11.44
C VAL A 32 -29.00 0.93 10.93
N ASP A 33 -29.03 2.21 11.30
CA ASP A 33 -28.13 3.24 10.77
C ASP A 33 -26.65 2.88 11.00
N GLY A 34 -26.28 2.51 12.23
CA GLY A 34 -24.91 2.10 12.58
C GLY A 34 -24.45 0.75 11.99
N ARG A 35 -25.35 0.00 11.33
CA ARG A 35 -25.07 -1.29 10.68
C ARG A 35 -25.13 -1.18 9.16
N SER A 36 -25.54 -0.04 8.62
CA SER A 36 -25.57 0.24 7.20
C SER A 36 -24.20 0.71 6.69
N VAL A 37 -23.95 0.56 5.39
CA VAL A 37 -22.76 1.18 4.76
C VAL A 37 -23.10 2.64 4.48
N MET A 38 -22.56 3.53 5.30
CA MET A 38 -22.71 4.98 5.10
C MET A 38 -21.95 5.42 3.83
N ARG A 39 -22.38 6.53 3.20
CA ARG A 39 -21.72 7.06 2.00
C ARG A 39 -21.40 8.54 2.19
N PHE A 40 -20.15 8.92 1.94
CA PHE A 40 -19.68 10.29 2.05
C PHE A 40 -18.80 10.64 0.85
N GLY A 41 -18.77 11.92 0.46
CA GLY A 41 -17.89 12.36 -0.62
C GLY A 41 -16.42 12.28 -0.23
N THR A 42 -16.09 12.61 1.02
CA THR A 42 -14.71 12.62 1.55
C THR A 42 -14.65 12.17 3.01
N ALA A 43 -13.44 11.84 3.47
CA ALA A 43 -13.17 11.55 4.89
C ALA A 43 -13.56 12.72 5.80
N ALA A 44 -13.24 13.96 5.43
CA ALA A 44 -13.59 15.15 6.20
C ALA A 44 -15.11 15.30 6.39
N GLN A 45 -15.89 15.09 5.31
CA GLN A 45 -17.35 15.13 5.41
C GLN A 45 -17.88 14.05 6.36
N ARG A 46 -17.40 12.81 6.25
CA ARG A 46 -17.74 11.75 7.20
C ARG A 46 -17.42 12.17 8.63
N ASP A 47 -16.22 12.69 8.89
CA ASP A 47 -15.75 13.01 10.23
C ASP A 47 -16.52 14.19 10.87
N THR A 48 -17.15 15.05 10.05
CA THR A 48 -18.10 16.08 10.55
C THR A 48 -19.47 15.53 10.94
N VAL A 49 -19.92 14.46 10.29
CA VAL A 49 -21.26 13.85 10.53
C VAL A 49 -21.18 12.79 11.62
N VAL A 50 -20.13 11.97 11.60
CA VAL A 50 -19.93 10.85 12.53
C VAL A 50 -18.98 11.28 13.63
N THR A 51 -19.52 11.97 14.64
CA THR A 51 -18.73 12.51 15.75
C THR A 51 -18.39 11.48 16.83
N THR A 52 -19.11 10.35 16.89
CA THR A 52 -18.88 9.27 17.86
C THR A 52 -18.87 7.90 17.17
N PRO A 53 -17.85 7.59 16.35
CA PRO A 53 -17.80 6.35 15.59
C PRO A 53 -17.60 5.13 16.50
N ALA A 54 -18.42 4.09 16.33
CA ALA A 54 -18.25 2.81 16.99
C ALA A 54 -17.28 1.91 16.21
N ARG A 55 -16.57 1.02 16.91
CA ARG A 55 -15.74 -0.02 16.26
C ARG A 55 -16.63 -0.88 15.35
N GLY A 56 -16.15 -1.14 14.14
CA GLY A 56 -16.84 -1.96 13.14
C GLY A 56 -17.81 -1.19 12.24
N MET A 57 -18.06 0.11 12.50
CA MET A 57 -18.80 0.95 11.56
C MET A 57 -18.10 1.00 10.20
N VAL A 58 -18.87 1.03 9.11
CA VAL A 58 -18.36 0.99 7.73
C VAL A 58 -18.87 2.18 6.92
N ALA A 59 -18.01 2.79 6.13
CA ALA A 59 -18.35 3.91 5.26
C ALA A 59 -17.64 3.81 3.91
N TRP A 60 -18.37 4.07 2.83
CA TRP A 60 -17.84 4.33 1.50
C TRP A 60 -17.45 5.81 1.36
N LEU A 61 -16.28 6.06 0.77
CA LEU A 61 -15.80 7.39 0.40
C LEU A 61 -15.73 7.52 -1.13
N ASP A 62 -16.45 8.46 -1.73
CA ASP A 62 -16.40 8.68 -3.19
C ASP A 62 -15.01 9.12 -3.64
N THR A 63 -14.32 9.92 -2.84
CA THR A 63 -12.90 10.21 -2.98
C THR A 63 -12.16 9.66 -1.75
N PRO A 64 -11.26 8.67 -1.90
CA PRO A 64 -10.65 8.16 -3.14
C PRO A 64 -11.39 6.99 -3.85
N GLY A 65 -12.63 6.68 -3.49
CA GLY A 65 -13.34 5.51 -4.03
C GLY A 65 -13.03 4.24 -3.26
N GLN A 66 -13.20 4.28 -1.94
CA GLN A 66 -12.81 3.17 -1.05
C GLN A 66 -13.82 2.91 0.06
N LEU A 67 -13.94 1.64 0.45
CA LEU A 67 -14.64 1.22 1.65
C LEU A 67 -13.69 1.35 2.86
N THR A 68 -14.15 1.99 3.91
CA THR A 68 -13.42 2.18 5.17
C THR A 68 -14.20 1.60 6.34
N HIS A 69 -13.51 1.16 7.38
CA HIS A 69 -14.10 0.73 8.63
C HIS A 69 -13.42 1.42 9.83
N HIS A 70 -14.18 1.67 10.90
CA HIS A 70 -13.64 2.25 12.12
C HIS A 70 -13.09 1.16 13.05
N THR A 71 -11.82 1.27 13.44
CA THR A 71 -11.15 0.28 14.31
C THR A 71 -11.37 0.52 15.81
N GLY A 72 -11.99 1.64 16.17
CA GLY A 72 -12.02 2.17 17.53
C GLY A 72 -10.93 3.20 17.81
N ALA A 73 -9.90 3.28 16.96
CA ALA A 73 -8.85 4.31 17.03
C ALA A 73 -8.87 5.26 15.82
N GLY A 74 -9.48 4.83 14.71
CA GLY A 74 -9.64 5.64 13.51
C GLY A 74 -10.23 4.84 12.35
N TRP A 75 -10.52 5.54 11.26
CA TRP A 75 -11.02 4.97 10.02
C TRP A 75 -9.87 4.45 9.15
N LEU A 76 -9.94 3.18 8.75
CA LEU A 76 -8.96 2.55 7.86
C LEU A 76 -9.65 1.90 6.66
N PRO A 77 -8.98 1.74 5.51
CA PRO A 77 -9.50 0.97 4.38
C PRO A 77 -9.87 -0.46 4.79
N VAL A 78 -10.91 -1.04 4.17
CA VAL A 78 -11.29 -2.45 4.35
C VAL A 78 -10.40 -3.37 3.51
N GLY A 79 -10.04 -2.93 2.29
CA GLY A 79 -9.12 -3.65 1.41
C GLY A 79 -7.68 -3.15 1.54
N ALA A 80 -6.73 -4.00 1.15
CA ALA A 80 -5.34 -3.58 0.98
C ALA A 80 -5.27 -2.42 -0.04
N VAL A 81 -4.58 -1.34 0.32
CA VAL A 81 -4.33 -0.23 -0.60
C VAL A 81 -2.87 -0.32 -1.05
N PRO A 82 -2.59 -0.96 -2.20
CA PRO A 82 -1.22 -1.05 -2.68
C PRO A 82 -0.73 0.32 -3.12
N VAL A 83 0.56 0.57 -2.86
CA VAL A 83 1.25 1.72 -3.44
C VAL A 83 1.86 1.26 -4.75
N PHE A 84 1.54 1.92 -5.85
CA PHE A 84 2.12 1.63 -7.16
C PHE A 84 2.65 2.92 -7.77
N LEU A 85 3.96 2.99 -7.97
CA LEU A 85 4.62 4.08 -8.68
C LEU A 85 5.32 3.54 -9.91
N TYR A 86 5.31 4.30 -10.99
CA TYR A 86 6.02 3.98 -12.22
C TYR A 86 6.76 5.21 -12.74
N ASN A 87 7.86 4.97 -13.44
CA ASN A 87 8.63 5.96 -14.18
C ASN A 87 8.93 5.38 -15.57
N ASN A 88 8.38 6.03 -16.59
CA ASN A 88 8.50 5.62 -18.00
C ASN A 88 9.64 6.33 -18.73
N ASP A 89 10.54 6.98 -17.99
CA ASP A 89 11.72 7.62 -18.56
C ASP A 89 12.93 6.69 -18.46
N ALA A 90 13.64 6.59 -19.58
CA ALA A 90 14.78 5.71 -19.74
C ALA A 90 16.02 6.27 -19.04
N GLY A 91 16.84 5.39 -18.49
CA GLY A 91 18.09 5.77 -17.87
C GLY A 91 19.10 4.65 -17.85
N THR A 92 20.34 5.00 -17.56
CA THR A 92 21.45 4.03 -17.52
C THR A 92 22.27 4.14 -16.24
N THR A 93 22.96 3.06 -15.87
CA THR A 93 23.99 3.12 -14.84
C THR A 93 25.12 2.14 -15.13
N THR A 94 26.31 2.49 -14.67
CA THR A 94 27.50 1.63 -14.57
C THR A 94 27.87 1.35 -13.11
N SER A 95 27.09 1.87 -12.15
CA SER A 95 27.35 1.69 -10.72
C SER A 95 27.34 0.21 -10.37
N THR A 96 28.34 -0.25 -9.63
CA THR A 96 28.38 -1.60 -9.06
C THR A 96 27.72 -1.69 -7.69
N THR A 97 27.23 -0.57 -7.18
CA THR A 97 26.47 -0.49 -5.93
C THR A 97 25.05 0.01 -6.20
N PRO A 98 24.04 -0.42 -5.41
CA PRO A 98 22.67 0.02 -5.59
C PRO A 98 22.55 1.56 -5.60
N ALA A 99 22.16 2.12 -6.74
CA ALA A 99 21.92 3.56 -6.91
C ALA A 99 20.43 3.84 -7.11
N GLU A 100 19.90 4.93 -6.54
CA GLU A 100 18.47 5.26 -6.58
C GLU A 100 18.08 6.16 -7.76
N THR A 101 19.08 6.59 -8.53
CA THR A 101 18.94 7.46 -9.68
C THR A 101 19.69 6.88 -10.86
N LEU A 102 19.13 7.02 -12.05
CA LEU A 102 19.81 6.69 -13.30
C LEU A 102 20.37 7.92 -13.99
N THR A 103 21.46 7.73 -14.72
CA THR A 103 21.99 8.76 -15.62
C THR A 103 21.04 8.93 -16.79
N GLY A 104 20.65 10.18 -17.06
CA GLY A 104 19.77 10.54 -18.17
C GLY A 104 18.27 10.40 -17.89
N ALA A 105 17.88 9.87 -16.72
CA ALA A 105 16.48 9.78 -16.33
C ALA A 105 16.00 11.02 -15.53
N VAL A 106 14.73 11.36 -15.71
CA VAL A 106 13.96 12.37 -14.97
C VAL A 106 12.95 11.68 -14.05
N GLY A 107 12.68 12.27 -12.87
CA GLY A 107 11.71 11.73 -11.92
C GLY A 107 12.28 10.73 -10.92
N ASP A 108 13.58 10.48 -10.94
CA ASP A 108 14.29 9.75 -9.89
C ASP A 108 14.69 10.68 -8.73
N PRO A 109 14.76 10.18 -7.48
CA PRO A 109 14.39 8.82 -7.07
C PRO A 109 12.87 8.64 -6.98
N VAL A 110 12.38 7.46 -7.38
CA VAL A 110 10.98 7.07 -7.18
C VAL A 110 10.80 6.58 -5.74
N VAL A 111 10.00 7.26 -4.92
CA VAL A 111 9.86 6.95 -3.48
C VAL A 111 8.42 6.52 -3.15
N ALA A 112 8.20 5.21 -3.01
CA ALA A 112 6.89 4.65 -2.63
C ALA A 112 6.73 4.63 -1.11
N ALA A 113 6.10 5.65 -0.54
CA ALA A 113 5.78 5.71 0.88
C ALA A 113 4.55 4.86 1.23
N PHE A 114 4.62 4.06 2.29
CA PHE A 114 3.53 3.21 2.77
C PHE A 114 3.50 3.13 4.30
N THR A 115 2.32 2.90 4.86
CA THR A 115 2.17 2.62 6.30
C THR A 115 2.19 1.12 6.53
N ALA A 116 3.04 0.64 7.44
CA ALA A 116 3.13 -0.77 7.75
C ALA A 116 1.79 -1.29 8.32
N PRO A 117 1.24 -2.40 7.77
CA PRO A 117 0.00 -2.97 8.27
C PRO A 117 0.18 -3.57 9.66
N THR A 118 -0.93 -3.92 10.30
CA THR A 118 -0.97 -4.55 11.64
C THR A 118 -0.20 -5.87 11.72
N THR A 119 -0.07 -6.57 10.60
CA THR A 119 0.73 -7.80 10.49
C THR A 119 2.24 -7.56 10.51
N GLY A 120 2.69 -6.32 10.27
CA GLY A 120 4.09 -5.96 10.08
C GLY A 120 4.71 -6.53 8.80
N ARG A 121 3.88 -6.87 7.80
CA ARG A 121 4.30 -7.55 6.57
C ARG A 121 3.79 -6.85 5.31
N VAL A 122 4.65 -6.72 4.31
CA VAL A 122 4.29 -6.25 2.98
C VAL A 122 4.98 -7.08 1.92
N ILE A 123 4.42 -7.16 0.74
CA ILE A 123 5.11 -7.68 -0.43
C ILE A 123 5.58 -6.50 -1.28
N VAL A 124 6.86 -6.50 -1.66
CA VAL A 124 7.44 -5.50 -2.56
C VAL A 124 7.69 -6.16 -3.90
N THR A 125 7.22 -5.51 -4.96
CA THR A 125 7.48 -5.89 -6.35
C THR A 125 8.21 -4.77 -7.05
N VAL A 126 9.30 -5.10 -7.73
CA VAL A 126 10.04 -4.18 -8.61
C VAL A 126 10.08 -4.76 -10.00
N GLY A 127 10.00 -3.91 -11.02
CA GLY A 127 10.18 -4.36 -12.39
C GLY A 127 10.53 -3.23 -13.34
N CYS A 128 11.09 -3.63 -14.48
CA CYS A 128 11.50 -2.73 -15.54
C CYS A 128 11.67 -3.50 -16.85
N TRP A 129 11.76 -2.76 -17.95
CA TRP A 129 12.53 -3.19 -19.10
C TRP A 129 14.02 -3.00 -18.81
N MET A 130 14.84 -4.02 -19.09
CA MET A 130 16.28 -4.03 -18.79
C MET A 130 17.11 -4.57 -19.97
N HIS A 131 18.30 -4.00 -20.17
CA HIS A 131 19.27 -4.42 -21.17
C HIS A 131 20.71 -4.13 -20.72
N ASN A 132 21.62 -5.09 -20.95
CA ASN A 132 23.05 -4.94 -20.68
C ASN A 132 23.83 -4.65 -21.97
N SER A 133 24.81 -3.74 -21.92
CA SER A 133 25.66 -3.43 -23.08
C SER A 133 26.67 -4.54 -23.42
N VAL A 134 26.92 -5.46 -22.49
CA VAL A 134 27.81 -6.62 -22.64
C VAL A 134 27.18 -7.85 -21.97
N ALA A 135 27.69 -9.05 -22.23
CA ALA A 135 27.26 -10.28 -21.57
C ALA A 135 27.68 -10.27 -20.08
N ALA A 136 26.85 -9.64 -19.25
CA ALA A 136 27.01 -9.44 -17.82
C ALA A 136 25.63 -9.29 -17.16
N ASN A 137 25.60 -8.93 -15.87
CA ASN A 137 24.35 -8.83 -15.12
C ASN A 137 23.97 -7.39 -14.83
N GLY A 138 22.69 -7.10 -15.02
CA GLY A 138 22.03 -5.89 -14.55
C GLY A 138 21.00 -6.27 -13.49
N TYR A 139 20.79 -5.36 -12.53
CA TYR A 139 19.91 -5.61 -11.39
C TYR A 139 19.00 -4.41 -11.13
N MET A 140 17.75 -4.70 -10.77
CA MET A 140 16.82 -3.75 -10.18
C MET A 140 16.27 -4.33 -8.88
N GLY A 141 16.52 -3.65 -7.77
CA GLY A 141 16.01 -4.03 -6.44
C GLY A 141 15.28 -2.89 -5.76
N ALA A 142 15.04 -2.99 -4.46
CA ALA A 142 14.51 -1.89 -3.66
C ALA A 142 15.17 -1.81 -2.29
N THR A 143 15.37 -0.58 -1.83
CA THR A 143 15.76 -0.29 -0.44
C THR A 143 14.54 0.19 0.33
N ILE A 144 14.32 -0.40 1.50
CA ILE A 144 13.25 -0.01 2.43
C ILE A 144 13.85 0.85 3.54
N ARG A 145 13.29 2.03 3.74
CA ARG A 145 13.69 2.96 4.80
C ARG A 145 12.53 3.29 5.71
N LYS A 146 12.83 3.58 6.97
CA LYS A 146 11.88 4.21 7.87
C LYS A 146 11.85 5.70 7.56
N VAL A 147 10.67 6.26 7.30
CA VAL A 147 10.57 7.66 6.85
C VAL A 147 10.91 8.65 7.96
N SER A 148 10.66 8.29 9.23
CA SER A 148 10.85 9.20 10.36
C SER A 148 12.30 9.65 10.58
N ASP A 149 13.26 8.78 10.26
CA ASP A 149 14.70 8.99 10.54
C ASP A 149 15.60 8.66 9.34
N GLY A 150 15.02 8.25 8.21
CA GLY A 150 15.77 7.86 7.00
C GLY A 150 16.59 6.59 7.14
N SER A 151 16.50 5.87 8.27
CA SER A 151 17.29 4.67 8.51
C SER A 151 16.91 3.56 7.54
N VAL A 152 17.91 2.82 7.05
CA VAL A 152 17.70 1.65 6.19
C VAL A 152 17.17 0.51 7.06
N TYR A 153 15.91 0.14 6.81
CA TYR A 153 15.29 -1.03 7.42
C TYR A 153 15.70 -2.32 6.68
N LEU A 154 15.66 -2.28 5.36
CA LEU A 154 16.07 -3.39 4.51
C LEU A 154 16.84 -2.86 3.31
N ALA A 155 18.13 -3.22 3.22
CA ALA A 155 18.95 -2.87 2.06
C ALA A 155 18.55 -3.68 0.82
N SER A 156 18.74 -3.07 -0.34
CA SER A 156 18.67 -3.77 -1.62
C SER A 156 19.78 -4.83 -1.71
N THR A 157 19.45 -5.98 -2.34
CA THR A 157 20.38 -7.10 -2.54
C THR A 157 20.05 -7.81 -3.86
N ILE A 158 21.04 -8.50 -4.41
CA ILE A 158 20.90 -9.34 -5.60
C ILE A 158 19.88 -10.48 -5.40
N ASP A 159 19.73 -11.00 -4.19
CA ASP A 159 18.79 -12.12 -3.89
C ASP A 159 17.32 -11.75 -4.07
N ARG A 160 17.02 -10.44 -4.10
CA ARG A 160 15.67 -9.87 -4.17
C ARG A 160 15.51 -8.93 -5.38
N ALA A 161 16.42 -9.00 -6.34
CA ALA A 161 16.43 -8.13 -7.51
C ALA A 161 15.81 -8.81 -8.73
N ALA A 162 15.17 -8.02 -9.59
CA ALA A 162 14.94 -8.40 -10.97
C ALA A 162 16.26 -8.29 -11.74
N ASN A 163 16.53 -9.21 -12.67
CA ASN A 163 17.84 -9.32 -13.32
C ASN A 163 17.77 -9.76 -14.78
N VAL A 164 18.79 -9.37 -15.54
CA VAL A 164 19.08 -9.87 -16.89
C VAL A 164 20.57 -10.22 -16.93
N TYR A 165 20.91 -11.40 -17.45
CA TYR A 165 22.27 -11.99 -17.45
C TYR A 165 22.96 -11.97 -18.83
N ASN A 166 22.30 -11.37 -19.81
CA ASN A 166 22.74 -11.36 -21.21
C ASN A 166 22.49 -9.97 -21.82
N THR A 167 22.73 -9.84 -23.12
CA THR A 167 22.49 -8.60 -23.89
C THR A 167 21.07 -8.50 -24.45
N ASP A 168 20.17 -9.42 -24.07
CA ASP A 168 18.79 -9.36 -24.55
C ASP A 168 18.06 -8.20 -23.86
N ARG A 169 16.99 -7.77 -24.52
CA ARG A 169 16.09 -6.72 -24.04
C ARG A 169 14.88 -7.41 -23.43
N SER A 170 14.74 -7.33 -22.11
CA SER A 170 13.74 -8.11 -21.40
C SER A 170 12.96 -7.26 -20.41
N SER A 171 11.65 -7.51 -20.33
CA SER A 171 10.83 -7.03 -19.22
C SER A 171 10.97 -8.02 -18.06
N VAL A 172 11.51 -7.55 -16.95
CA VAL A 172 11.82 -8.37 -15.77
C VAL A 172 11.16 -7.81 -14.53
N THR A 173 10.80 -8.71 -13.62
CA THR A 173 10.15 -8.38 -12.34
C THR A 173 10.67 -9.30 -11.25
N SER A 174 10.67 -8.82 -10.02
CA SER A 174 10.95 -9.60 -8.82
C SER A 174 10.03 -9.17 -7.69
N GLN A 175 9.59 -10.14 -6.90
CA GLN A 175 8.66 -9.96 -5.80
C GLN A 175 9.22 -10.64 -4.55
N PHE A 176 9.19 -9.93 -3.41
CA PHE A 176 9.70 -10.47 -2.15
C PHE A 176 8.89 -9.98 -0.94
N LEU A 177 8.84 -10.81 0.08
CA LEU A 177 8.19 -10.50 1.35
C LEU A 177 9.13 -9.68 2.25
N VAL A 178 8.62 -8.59 2.80
CA VAL A 178 9.24 -7.83 3.89
C VAL A 178 8.45 -8.10 5.16
N THR A 179 9.15 -8.47 6.23
CA THR A 179 8.55 -8.80 7.54
C THR A 179 9.19 -7.96 8.64
N GLY A 180 8.57 -7.96 9.83
CA GLY A 180 9.10 -7.30 11.03
C GLY A 180 8.89 -5.79 11.09
N LEU A 181 8.10 -5.23 10.17
CA LEU A 181 7.79 -3.81 10.16
C LEU A 181 6.95 -3.45 11.39
N ALA A 182 7.25 -2.30 12.01
CA ALA A 182 6.46 -1.82 13.14
C ALA A 182 5.09 -1.33 12.67
N PRO A 183 3.97 -1.93 13.13
CA PRO A 183 2.62 -1.51 12.71
C PRO A 183 2.37 -0.02 12.87
N GLY A 184 1.72 0.60 11.87
CA GLY A 184 1.41 2.03 11.87
C GLY A 184 2.61 2.95 11.61
N THR A 185 3.84 2.43 11.53
CA THR A 185 5.01 3.22 11.15
C THR A 185 5.05 3.41 9.64
N VAL A 186 5.42 4.61 9.20
CA VAL A 186 5.59 4.93 7.78
C VAL A 186 7.00 4.54 7.31
N TYR A 187 7.04 3.75 6.25
CA TYR A 187 8.25 3.32 5.54
C TYR A 187 8.20 3.80 4.09
N SER A 188 9.34 3.78 3.40
CA SER A 188 9.44 4.03 1.97
C SER A 188 10.17 2.90 1.29
N ALA A 189 9.70 2.49 0.12
CA ALA A 189 10.41 1.61 -0.79
C ALA A 189 10.92 2.41 -1.99
N THR A 190 12.23 2.37 -2.24
CA THR A 190 12.89 3.11 -3.32
C THR A 190 13.58 2.12 -4.26
N PRO A 191 13.27 2.11 -5.57
CA PRO A 191 14.01 1.35 -6.57
C PRO A 191 15.49 1.64 -6.53
N THR A 192 16.28 0.61 -6.81
CA THR A 192 17.74 0.73 -6.94
C THR A 192 18.21 0.00 -8.17
N TYR A 193 19.28 0.52 -8.78
CA TYR A 193 19.80 0.09 -10.08
C TYR A 193 21.31 -0.10 -9.99
N TRP A 194 21.83 -1.23 -10.48
CA TRP A 194 23.27 -1.49 -10.50
C TRP A 194 23.66 -2.58 -11.50
N SER A 195 24.95 -2.58 -11.82
CA SER A 195 25.66 -3.51 -12.70
C SER A 195 26.50 -4.48 -11.89
N SER A 196 26.75 -5.70 -12.40
CA SER A 196 27.71 -6.62 -11.77
C SER A 196 29.18 -6.32 -12.06
N VAL A 197 29.48 -5.45 -13.04
CA VAL A 197 30.85 -5.29 -13.58
C VAL A 197 31.31 -3.84 -13.49
N ALA A 198 32.48 -3.63 -12.86
CA ALA A 198 33.16 -2.34 -12.78
C ALA A 198 33.93 -2.00 -14.08
N THR A 199 34.42 -0.76 -14.17
CA THR A 199 35.39 -0.34 -15.20
C THR A 199 36.68 -1.19 -15.15
N PRO A 200 37.43 -1.36 -16.26
CA PRO A 200 37.32 -0.68 -17.57
C PRO A 200 36.34 -1.31 -18.57
N THR A 201 35.90 -2.55 -18.35
CA THR A 201 34.88 -3.24 -19.17
C THR A 201 33.48 -3.04 -18.57
N ALA A 202 33.13 -1.78 -18.26
CA ALA A 202 31.90 -1.48 -17.54
C ALA A 202 30.67 -1.96 -18.33
N ASN A 203 29.83 -2.76 -17.67
CA ASN A 203 28.51 -3.07 -18.20
C ASN A 203 27.60 -1.87 -17.93
N THR A 204 27.16 -1.21 -19.00
CA THR A 204 26.13 -0.18 -18.94
C THR A 204 24.77 -0.86 -18.96
N VAL A 205 24.06 -0.77 -17.85
CA VAL A 205 22.71 -1.33 -17.74
C VAL A 205 21.72 -0.22 -18.05
N ALA A 206 20.86 -0.47 -19.04
CA ALA A 206 19.76 0.41 -19.41
C ALA A 206 18.47 -0.09 -18.77
N TYR A 207 17.66 0.86 -18.30
CA TYR A 207 16.37 0.60 -17.67
C TYR A 207 15.32 1.54 -18.26
N ASP A 208 14.11 1.04 -18.44
CA ASP A 208 12.94 1.80 -18.86
C ASP A 208 11.67 1.13 -18.30
N ASN A 209 10.49 1.76 -18.43
CA ASN A 209 9.20 1.25 -17.94
C ASN A 209 9.29 0.74 -16.48
N ARG A 210 9.95 1.52 -15.62
CA ARG A 210 10.34 1.12 -14.27
C ARG A 210 9.16 1.26 -13.34
N PHE A 211 8.94 0.31 -12.45
CA PHE A 211 7.88 0.42 -11.43
C PHE A 211 8.29 -0.21 -10.11
N ILE A 212 7.63 0.26 -9.05
CA ILE A 212 7.64 -0.35 -7.74
C ILE A 212 6.21 -0.43 -7.20
N ARG A 213 5.89 -1.58 -6.62
CA ARG A 213 4.63 -1.85 -5.97
C ARG A 213 4.86 -2.33 -4.55
N VAL A 214 4.08 -1.84 -3.60
CA VAL A 214 4.06 -2.32 -2.22
C VAL A 214 2.64 -2.73 -1.86
N ASP A 215 2.45 -4.03 -1.61
CA ASP A 215 1.17 -4.63 -1.25
C ASP A 215 1.14 -4.95 0.25
N PRO A 216 0.24 -4.34 1.04
CA PRO A 216 0.00 -4.76 2.42
C PRO A 216 -0.47 -6.21 2.50
N VAL A 217 0.07 -6.98 3.45
CA VAL A 217 -0.44 -8.32 3.78
C VAL A 217 -1.30 -8.17 5.03
N HIS A 218 -2.61 -8.41 4.92
CA HIS A 218 -3.56 -8.33 6.03
C HIS A 218 -3.90 -9.71 6.58
#